data_AF-A0A3M2GCX3-F1
#
_entry.id   AF-A0A3M2GCX3-F1
#
_cell.length_a   1.000
_cell.length_b   1.000
_cell.length_c   1.000
_cell.angle_alpha   90.00
_cell.angle_beta   90.00
_cell.angle_gamma   90.00
#
_symmetry.space_group_name_H-M   'P 1'
#
loop_
_entity.id
_entity.type
_entity.pdbx_description
1 polymer ?
#
loop_
_entity_poly.entity_id
_entity_poly.type
_entity_poly.pdbx_seq_one_letter_code
_entity_poly.pdbx_strand_id
1 'polypeptide(L)'
;MMANHNDLLRNISFFKMLSDADLSEISAVLTEEFYPAGTLIFEEGSVGHTFYIIKSGRIEITKRVGESKEHLVAIEEVNDFFGEMALLEHKPRSATVRSLEDTYLLGLSQTDFDQLLAKNPVTYYQIARALSSRLREANDRMIRDLQAKNRELQQAYDELKQAKTELVAREKLAMIGSVTSRIVHDIKSPITCIMGYAELIYKQSPESRKYCQTISHEVERLTDMIQEVLEFARGDDTQLNLDRYNLTHFLDQVMDFVRMDIERLPIDLETDYDLEVYGVFDGDKMRRVLHNLIANAVEAVHQGGLVRVSAAVDGTTLILQVFDSGSGIPAEIAEHLFEPFVTFGKPRGTGLGLAICKNIIEAHRGTISFQHAAGEGTTFTVTLPDAIR
;
A
#
# COMPACT_ATOMS: atom_id res chain seq x y z
N MET A 1 31.23 9.33 65.25
CA MET A 1 30.66 7.99 65.00
C MET A 1 30.80 7.77 63.50
N MET A 2 31.64 6.82 63.06
CA MET A 2 31.72 6.51 61.63
C MET A 2 30.36 5.94 61.19
N ALA A 3 29.78 6.48 60.12
CA ALA A 3 28.52 5.97 59.59
C ALA A 3 28.76 4.54 59.05
N ASN A 4 27.99 3.58 59.55
CA ASN A 4 28.07 2.19 59.11
C ASN A 4 27.12 2.00 57.93
N HIS A 5 27.67 1.74 56.74
CA HIS A 5 26.95 1.56 55.48
C HIS A 5 26.79 0.08 55.09
N ASN A 6 27.20 -0.86 55.94
CA ASN A 6 27.26 -2.29 55.60
C ASN A 6 25.93 -2.85 55.09
N ASP A 7 24.81 -2.45 55.70
CA ASP A 7 23.48 -2.92 55.32
C ASP A 7 23.08 -2.46 53.91
N LEU A 8 23.44 -1.23 53.53
CA LEU A 8 23.23 -0.72 52.17
C LEU A 8 24.13 -1.47 51.18
N LEU A 9 25.42 -1.62 51.50
CA LEU A 9 26.39 -2.27 50.62
C LEU A 9 25.98 -3.71 50.28
N ARG A 10 25.44 -4.48 51.24
CA ARG A 10 24.96 -5.85 50.98
C ARG A 10 23.83 -5.95 49.95
N ASN A 11 23.04 -4.89 49.79
CA ASN A 11 21.93 -4.86 48.84
C ASN A 11 22.38 -4.55 47.41
N ILE A 12 23.61 -4.09 47.24
CA ILE A 12 24.19 -3.78 45.93
C ILE A 12 24.76 -5.07 45.34
N SER A 13 24.35 -5.37 44.11
CA SER A 13 24.78 -6.58 43.38
C SER A 13 26.29 -6.78 43.34
N PHE A 14 27.05 -5.68 43.42
CA PHE A 14 28.50 -5.62 43.44
C PHE A 14 29.15 -6.07 44.77
N PHE A 15 28.61 -5.67 45.93
CA PHE A 15 29.25 -5.95 47.23
C PHE A 15 28.61 -7.12 47.99
N LYS A 16 27.51 -7.69 47.48
CA LYS A 16 26.70 -8.73 48.15
C LYS A 16 27.49 -9.96 48.63
N MET A 17 28.59 -10.30 47.96
CA MET A 17 29.39 -11.51 48.23
C MET A 17 30.69 -11.22 48.98
N LEU A 18 30.93 -9.97 49.38
CA LEU A 18 32.09 -9.60 50.19
C LEU A 18 31.90 -10.01 51.65
N SER A 19 33.02 -10.25 52.34
CA SER A 19 32.98 -10.56 53.76
C SER A 19 32.58 -9.32 54.58
N ASP A 20 32.08 -9.52 55.79
CA ASP A 20 31.70 -8.43 56.71
C ASP A 20 32.89 -7.52 57.05
N ALA A 21 34.09 -8.09 57.07
CA ALA A 21 35.33 -7.35 57.26
C ALA A 21 35.61 -6.42 56.07
N ASP A 22 35.47 -6.93 54.84
CA ASP A 22 35.67 -6.14 53.62
C ASP A 22 34.62 -5.03 53.49
N LEU A 23 33.35 -5.34 53.78
CA LEU A 23 32.27 -4.34 53.77
C LEU A 23 32.54 -3.21 54.77
N SER A 24 33.03 -3.56 55.96
CA SER A 24 33.36 -2.57 57.00
C SER A 24 34.55 -1.70 56.59
N GLU A 25 35.55 -2.27 55.91
CA GLU A 25 36.69 -1.52 55.38
C GLU A 25 36.25 -0.53 54.28
N ILE A 26 35.40 -0.98 53.35
CA ILE A 26 34.83 -0.11 52.31
C ILE A 26 33.96 0.98 52.94
N SER A 27 33.07 0.61 53.87
CA SER A 27 32.20 1.56 54.56
C SER A 27 32.98 2.67 55.29
N ALA A 28 34.21 2.40 55.72
CA ALA A 28 35.06 3.36 56.42
C ALA A 28 35.68 4.42 55.48
N VAL A 29 35.81 4.11 54.19
CA VAL A 29 36.42 5.00 53.18
C VAL A 29 35.39 5.69 52.28
N LEU A 30 34.11 5.34 52.39
CA LEU A 30 33.03 6.01 51.64
C LEU A 30 32.80 7.44 52.13
N THR A 31 32.63 8.36 51.18
CA THR A 31 32.27 9.75 51.43
C THR A 31 30.82 10.02 51.06
N GLU A 32 30.05 10.58 51.98
CA GLU A 32 28.68 11.03 51.67
C GLU A 32 28.69 12.36 50.93
N GLU A 33 27.96 12.41 49.81
CA GLU A 33 27.78 13.60 49.00
C GLU A 33 26.28 13.85 48.76
N PHE A 34 25.86 15.12 48.90
CA PHE A 34 24.47 15.53 48.69
C PHE A 34 24.35 16.37 47.42
N TYR A 35 23.38 16.01 46.58
CA TYR A 35 23.06 16.69 45.32
C TYR A 35 21.58 17.09 45.32
N PRO A 36 21.25 18.40 45.34
CA PRO A 36 19.88 18.87 45.18
C PRO A 36 19.25 18.41 43.86
N ALA A 37 17.93 18.35 43.77
CA ALA A 37 17.22 18.03 42.52
C ALA A 37 17.70 18.88 41.31
N GLY A 38 17.94 18.23 40.17
CA GLY A 38 18.37 18.86 38.91
C GLY A 38 19.88 19.17 38.81
N THR A 39 20.68 18.75 39.79
CA THR A 39 22.12 19.04 39.84
C THR A 39 22.90 18.10 38.91
N LEU A 40 23.82 18.66 38.13
CA LEU A 40 24.78 17.91 37.33
C LEU A 40 25.86 17.31 38.25
N ILE A 41 25.95 15.98 38.27
CA ILE A 41 26.96 15.24 39.06
C ILE A 41 28.27 15.16 38.26
N PHE A 42 28.20 14.74 37.00
CA PHE A 42 29.30 14.88 36.04
C PHE A 42 28.78 14.85 34.59
N GLU A 43 29.59 15.37 33.66
CA GLU A 43 29.28 15.39 32.22
C GLU A 43 30.03 14.26 31.49
N GLU A 44 29.42 13.73 30.43
CA GLU A 44 30.09 12.86 29.45
C GLU A 44 31.40 13.51 28.96
N GLY A 45 32.48 12.73 28.86
CA GLY A 45 33.80 13.19 28.43
C GLY A 45 34.62 13.89 29.52
N SER A 46 34.05 14.17 30.69
CA SER A 46 34.82 14.65 31.85
C SER A 46 35.72 13.54 32.41
N VAL A 47 36.85 13.94 33.01
CA VAL A 47 37.68 13.02 33.79
C VAL A 47 37.05 12.85 35.16
N GLY A 48 36.80 11.61 35.58
CA GLY A 48 36.20 11.31 36.87
C GLY A 48 36.94 10.20 37.60
N HIS A 49 37.14 10.40 38.90
CA HIS A 49 37.93 9.51 39.77
C HIS A 49 37.10 8.92 40.92
N THR A 50 35.77 8.96 40.80
CA THR A 50 34.87 8.53 41.87
C THR A 50 33.86 7.54 41.32
N PHE A 51 33.68 6.42 42.04
CA PHE A 51 32.57 5.49 41.90
C PHE A 51 31.46 5.91 42.85
N TYR A 52 30.21 5.91 42.40
CA TYR A 52 29.08 6.37 43.21
C TYR A 52 28.07 5.26 43.45
N ILE A 53 27.54 5.23 44.66
CA ILE A 53 26.43 4.38 45.10
C ILE A 53 25.26 5.28 45.48
N ILE A 54 24.05 4.92 45.07
CA ILE A 54 22.85 5.70 45.39
C ILE A 54 22.31 5.24 46.76
N LYS A 55 22.47 6.10 47.77
CA LYS A 55 21.98 5.88 49.13
C LYS A 55 20.50 6.27 49.26
N SER A 56 20.09 7.36 48.63
CA SER A 56 18.69 7.78 48.51
C SER A 56 18.53 8.72 47.32
N GLY A 57 17.32 8.80 46.78
CA GLY A 57 17.01 9.63 45.62
C GLY A 57 17.16 8.88 44.30
N ARG A 58 17.11 9.62 43.19
CA ARG A 58 17.16 9.09 41.82
C ARG A 58 18.04 9.96 40.94
N ILE A 59 18.68 9.32 39.98
CA ILE A 59 19.49 9.99 38.96
C ILE A 59 19.01 9.64 37.56
N GLU A 60 19.23 10.54 36.62
CA GLU A 60 19.16 10.27 35.20
C GLU A 60 20.58 10.15 34.61
N ILE A 61 20.75 9.19 33.72
CA ILE A 61 21.97 8.97 32.94
C ILE A 61 21.63 9.27 31.48
N THR A 62 22.29 10.25 30.87
CA THR A 62 22.07 10.63 29.47
C THR A 62 23.36 10.48 28.66
N LYS A 63 23.21 10.20 27.37
CA LYS A 63 24.35 10.10 26.43
C LYS A 63 24.11 10.96 25.20
N ARG A 64 25.15 11.64 24.72
CA ARG A 64 25.08 12.46 23.52
C ARG A 64 25.13 11.56 22.27
N VAL A 65 24.09 11.62 21.44
CA VAL A 65 24.04 10.90 20.16
C VAL A 65 23.94 11.93 19.02
N GLY A 66 24.97 11.99 18.16
CA GLY A 66 25.07 12.97 17.08
C GLY A 66 25.36 14.40 17.58
N GLU A 67 24.90 15.41 16.85
CA GLU A 67 25.39 16.79 17.03
C GLU A 67 24.79 17.57 18.21
N SER A 68 23.71 17.14 18.89
CA SER A 68 23.19 17.92 20.06
C SER A 68 22.17 17.22 20.99
N LYS A 69 21.60 16.05 20.66
CA LYS A 69 20.53 15.47 21.50
C LYS A 69 21.08 14.47 22.51
N GLU A 70 20.93 14.82 23.79
CA GLU A 70 21.06 13.87 24.90
C GLU A 70 19.91 12.88 24.86
N HIS A 71 20.23 11.59 24.90
CA HIS A 71 19.26 10.50 24.99
C HIS A 71 19.33 9.90 26.39
N LEU A 72 18.18 9.72 27.03
CA LEU A 72 18.07 9.02 28.30
C LEU A 72 18.52 7.57 28.12
N VAL A 73 19.57 7.18 28.85
CA VAL A 73 20.11 5.82 28.87
C VAL A 73 19.44 5.02 29.97
N ALA A 74 19.35 5.59 31.17
CA ALA A 74 18.78 4.93 32.33
C ALA A 74 18.33 5.95 33.39
N ILE A 75 17.39 5.54 34.23
CA ILE A 75 17.11 6.14 35.54
C ILE A 75 17.52 5.09 36.56
N GLU A 76 18.41 5.45 37.47
CA GLU A 76 18.92 4.56 38.51
C GLU A 76 18.42 5.05 39.87
N GLU A 77 18.15 4.10 40.77
CA GLU A 77 17.53 4.36 42.08
C GLU A 77 18.38 3.76 43.22
N VAL A 78 17.82 3.72 44.44
CA VAL A 78 18.52 3.23 45.62
C VAL A 78 19.05 1.80 45.44
N ASN A 79 20.29 1.57 45.89
CA ASN A 79 21.08 0.33 45.71
C ASN A 79 21.70 0.13 44.33
N ASP A 80 21.47 1.03 43.38
CA ASP A 80 22.25 1.08 42.15
C ASP A 80 23.54 1.90 42.32
N PHE A 81 24.41 1.81 41.33
CA PHE A 81 25.72 2.43 41.29
C PHE A 81 26.05 2.89 39.87
N PHE A 82 26.94 3.88 39.78
CA PHE A 82 27.37 4.44 38.52
C PHE A 82 28.79 5.02 38.59
N GLY A 83 29.36 5.30 37.41
CA GLY A 83 30.68 5.88 37.27
C GLY A 83 31.83 4.85 37.24
N GLU A 84 31.53 3.57 37.39
CA GLU A 84 32.49 2.46 37.39
C GLU A 84 33.27 2.30 36.08
N MET A 85 32.64 2.62 34.94
CA MET A 85 33.25 2.47 33.61
C MET A 85 34.50 3.32 33.41
N ALA A 86 34.49 4.54 33.91
CA ALA A 86 35.65 5.42 33.79
C ALA A 86 36.86 4.88 34.59
N LEU A 87 36.59 4.29 35.76
CA LEU A 87 37.62 3.74 36.64
C LEU A 87 38.16 2.41 36.08
N LEU A 88 37.29 1.54 35.56
CA LEU A 88 37.67 0.24 35.01
C LEU A 88 38.37 0.31 33.65
N GLU A 89 37.94 1.21 32.76
CA GLU A 89 38.52 1.35 31.42
C GLU A 89 39.65 2.38 31.33
N HIS A 90 39.89 3.15 32.40
CA HIS A 90 40.77 4.32 32.42
C HIS A 90 40.46 5.31 31.27
N LYS A 91 39.16 5.55 31.05
CA LYS A 91 38.64 6.49 30.04
C LYS A 91 37.83 7.61 30.70
N PRO A 92 37.58 8.72 30.00
CA PRO A 92 36.62 9.74 30.45
C PRO A 92 35.21 9.16 30.69
N ARG A 93 34.38 9.89 31.44
CA ARG A 93 32.99 9.50 31.74
C ARG A 93 32.22 9.19 30.44
N SER A 94 31.55 8.05 30.41
CA SER A 94 30.84 7.53 29.23
C SER A 94 29.43 8.10 29.03
N ALA A 95 28.93 8.86 30.01
CA ALA A 95 27.61 9.45 30.04
C ALA A 95 27.58 10.66 30.99
N THR A 96 26.57 11.51 30.82
CA THR A 96 26.23 12.62 31.71
C THR A 96 25.27 12.12 32.78
N VAL A 97 25.43 12.56 34.03
CA VAL A 97 24.58 12.14 35.15
C VAL A 97 24.05 13.35 35.91
N ARG A 98 22.74 13.39 36.13
CA ARG A 98 22.05 14.44 36.89
C ARG A 98 21.14 13.84 37.95
N SER A 99 20.98 14.52 39.07
CA SER A 99 19.96 14.16 40.06
C SER A 99 18.57 14.57 39.57
N LEU A 100 17.58 13.68 39.72
CA LEU A 100 16.17 13.99 39.41
C LEU A 100 15.44 14.57 40.62
N GLU A 101 15.91 14.23 41.81
CA GLU A 101 15.39 14.65 43.10
C GLU A 101 16.57 14.86 44.08
N ASP A 102 16.28 15.22 45.33
CA ASP A 102 17.31 15.34 46.35
C ASP A 102 17.98 13.99 46.60
N THR A 103 19.25 13.88 46.19
CA THR A 103 19.96 12.61 46.07
C THR A 103 21.18 12.59 46.97
N TYR A 104 21.31 11.52 47.76
CA TYR A 104 22.49 11.24 48.57
C TYR A 104 23.28 10.11 47.93
N LEU A 105 24.56 10.35 47.71
CA LEU A 105 25.49 9.40 47.12
C LEU A 105 26.58 9.02 48.11
N LEU A 106 27.07 7.78 48.01
CA LEU A 106 28.32 7.36 48.62
C LEU A 106 29.39 7.29 47.53
N GLY A 107 30.37 8.18 47.63
CA GLY A 107 31.54 8.21 46.76
C GLY A 107 32.63 7.27 47.28
N LEU A 108 33.24 6.54 46.36
CA LEU A 108 34.45 5.76 46.58
C LEU A 108 35.53 6.26 45.62
N SER A 109 36.69 6.66 46.15
CA SER A 109 37.78 7.18 45.33
C SER A 109 38.37 6.09 44.42
N GLN A 110 38.96 6.49 43.29
CA GLN A 110 39.63 5.56 42.37
C GLN A 110 40.72 4.76 43.08
N THR A 111 41.49 5.40 43.99
CA THR A 111 42.54 4.72 44.74
C THR A 111 41.98 3.63 45.65
N ASP A 112 40.87 3.91 46.34
CA ASP A 112 40.23 2.93 47.23
C ASP A 112 39.53 1.82 46.42
N PHE A 113 38.96 2.17 45.27
CA PHE A 113 38.38 1.22 44.32
C PHE A 113 39.44 0.26 43.76
N ASP A 114 40.61 0.77 43.35
CA ASP A 114 41.73 -0.02 42.86
C ASP A 114 42.28 -0.95 43.96
N GLN A 115 42.38 -0.47 45.20
CA GLN A 115 42.79 -1.29 46.35
C GLN A 115 41.79 -2.42 46.63
N LEU A 116 40.49 -2.13 46.55
CA LEU A 116 39.43 -3.13 46.70
C LEU A 116 39.57 -4.25 45.65
N LEU A 117 39.78 -3.87 44.39
CA LEU A 117 39.98 -4.84 43.30
C LEU A 117 41.24 -5.67 43.49
N ALA A 118 42.33 -5.07 43.96
CA ALA A 118 43.59 -5.76 44.21
C ALA A 118 43.51 -6.77 45.36
N LYS A 119 42.76 -6.44 46.42
CA LYS A 119 42.58 -7.32 47.59
C LYS A 119 41.65 -8.51 47.31
N ASN A 120 40.67 -8.35 46.43
CA ASN A 120 39.68 -9.39 46.18
C ASN A 120 39.44 -9.57 44.67
N PRO A 121 40.20 -10.45 44.00
CA PRO A 121 40.08 -10.71 42.57
C PRO A 121 38.70 -11.21 42.12
N VAL A 122 37.91 -11.79 43.03
CA VAL A 122 36.54 -12.26 42.73
C VAL A 122 35.60 -11.06 42.48
N THR A 123 35.89 -9.91 43.08
CA THR A 123 35.17 -8.63 42.89
C THR A 123 35.13 -8.21 41.42
N TYR A 124 36.25 -8.39 40.69
CA TYR A 124 36.31 -8.09 39.25
C TYR A 124 35.32 -8.93 38.44
N TYR A 125 35.26 -10.24 38.71
CA TYR A 125 34.32 -11.14 38.04
C TYR A 125 32.86 -10.77 38.32
N GLN A 126 32.56 -10.29 39.53
CA GLN A 126 31.22 -9.86 39.91
C GLN A 126 30.80 -8.59 39.16
N ILE A 127 31.70 -7.62 38.99
CA ILE A 127 31.43 -6.42 38.18
C ILE A 127 31.17 -6.81 36.73
N ALA A 128 32.07 -7.60 36.13
CA ALA A 128 31.93 -8.03 34.75
C ALA A 128 30.59 -8.75 34.52
N ARG A 129 30.17 -9.59 35.47
CA ARG A 129 28.88 -10.29 35.40
C ARG A 129 27.68 -9.35 35.54
N ALA A 130 27.72 -8.40 36.47
CA ALA A 130 26.65 -7.42 36.67
C ALA A 130 26.46 -6.52 35.43
N LEU A 131 27.57 -5.99 34.89
CA LEU A 131 27.56 -5.18 33.67
C LEU A 131 27.06 -5.97 32.47
N SER A 132 27.50 -7.22 32.32
CA SER A 132 27.03 -8.09 31.25
C SER A 132 25.52 -8.36 31.34
N SER A 133 24.96 -8.46 32.54
CA SER A 133 23.51 -8.60 32.73
C SER A 133 22.78 -7.33 32.33
N ARG A 134 23.21 -6.17 32.85
CA ARG A 134 22.64 -4.86 32.53
C ARG A 134 22.67 -4.59 31.02
N LEU A 135 23.77 -4.90 30.34
CA LEU A 135 23.91 -4.73 28.89
C LEU A 135 22.95 -5.63 28.11
N ARG A 136 22.80 -6.91 28.50
CA ARG A 136 21.85 -7.81 27.85
C ARG A 136 20.42 -7.32 28.01
N GLU A 137 20.03 -6.90 29.20
CA GLU A 137 18.69 -6.37 29.47
C GLU A 137 18.40 -5.09 28.69
N ALA A 138 19.39 -4.18 28.57
CA ALA A 138 19.27 -2.97 27.77
C ALA A 138 19.12 -3.30 26.27
N ASN A 139 19.92 -4.23 25.75
CA ASN A 139 19.80 -4.69 24.35
C ASN A 139 18.45 -5.34 24.07
N ASP A 140 17.96 -6.20 24.96
CA ASP A 140 16.65 -6.86 24.80
C ASP A 140 15.50 -5.85 24.82
N ARG A 141 15.60 -4.80 25.65
CA ARG A 141 14.64 -3.68 25.62
C ARG A 141 14.70 -2.93 24.29
N MET A 142 15.90 -2.59 23.80
CA MET A 142 16.09 -1.88 22.55
C MET A 142 15.56 -2.66 21.33
N ILE A 143 15.82 -3.98 21.27
CA ILE A 143 15.32 -4.85 20.20
C ILE A 143 13.79 -4.85 20.18
N ARG A 144 13.14 -4.94 21.35
CA ARG A 144 11.67 -4.91 21.43
C ARG A 144 11.08 -3.58 20.96
N ASP A 145 11.69 -2.47 21.35
CA ASP A 145 11.23 -1.14 20.93
C ASP A 145 11.39 -0.93 19.42
N LEU A 146 12.54 -1.34 18.86
CA LEU A 146 12.77 -1.32 17.42
C LEU A 146 11.73 -2.16 16.65
N GLN A 147 11.40 -3.35 17.14
CA GLN A 147 10.37 -4.20 16.54
C GLN A 147 8.97 -3.59 16.63
N ALA A 148 8.65 -2.87 17.71
CA ALA A 148 7.39 -2.14 17.82
C ALA A 148 7.33 -0.98 16.82
N LYS A 149 8.39 -0.16 16.75
CA LYS A 149 8.50 0.96 15.83
C LYS A 149 8.46 0.55 14.36
N ASN A 150 9.09 -0.57 14.01
CA ASN A 150 9.07 -1.07 12.64
C ASN A 150 7.65 -1.50 12.21
N ARG A 151 6.88 -2.09 13.13
CA ARG A 151 5.47 -2.44 12.86
C ARG A 151 4.59 -1.20 12.68
N GLU A 152 4.77 -0.19 13.54
CA GLU A 152 4.07 1.09 13.42
C GLU A 152 4.37 1.79 12.09
N LEU A 153 5.65 1.80 11.69
CA LEU A 153 6.09 2.39 10.43
C LEU A 153 5.49 1.65 9.22
N GLN A 154 5.47 0.32 9.26
CA GLN A 154 4.89 -0.49 8.18
C GLN A 154 3.39 -0.19 8.01
N GLN A 155 2.65 -0.11 9.12
CA GLN A 155 1.23 0.23 9.09
C GLN A 155 1.00 1.64 8.50
N ALA A 156 1.75 2.63 8.95
CA ALA A 156 1.65 4.00 8.43
C ALA A 156 1.98 4.08 6.93
N TYR A 157 2.95 3.27 6.46
CA TYR A 157 3.29 3.19 5.05
C TYR A 157 2.15 2.61 4.20
N ASP A 158 1.49 1.56 4.68
CA ASP A 158 0.38 0.91 3.96
C ASP A 158 -0.86 1.82 3.91
N GLU A 159 -1.18 2.50 5.01
CA GLU A 159 -2.25 3.51 5.05
C GLU A 159 -1.99 4.68 4.09
N LEU A 160 -0.75 5.21 4.09
CA LEU A 160 -0.35 6.28 3.17
C LEU A 160 -0.46 5.85 1.70
N LYS A 161 -0.05 4.62 1.39
CA LYS A 161 -0.12 4.07 0.04
C LYS A 161 -1.57 3.95 -0.44
N GLN A 162 -2.48 3.47 0.41
CA GLN A 162 -3.91 3.40 0.07
C GLN A 162 -4.50 4.80 -0.16
N ALA A 163 -4.27 5.74 0.77
CA ALA A 163 -4.78 7.10 0.66
C ALA A 163 -4.30 7.80 -0.63
N LYS A 164 -3.03 7.58 -1.02
CA LYS A 164 -2.49 8.12 -2.27
C LYS A 164 -3.20 7.56 -3.51
N THR A 165 -3.44 6.24 -3.56
CA THR A 165 -4.12 5.62 -4.70
C THR A 165 -5.56 6.13 -4.83
N GLU A 166 -6.27 6.25 -3.72
CA GLU A 166 -7.64 6.78 -3.70
C GLU A 166 -7.70 8.25 -4.15
N LEU A 167 -6.74 9.07 -3.70
CA LEU A 167 -6.65 10.48 -4.08
C LEU A 167 -6.37 10.67 -5.57
N VAL A 168 -5.45 9.89 -6.15
CA VAL A 168 -5.17 9.91 -7.59
C VAL A 168 -6.40 9.49 -8.40
N ALA A 169 -7.14 8.47 -7.95
CA ALA A 169 -8.38 8.05 -8.60
C ALA A 169 -9.45 9.16 -8.55
N ARG A 170 -9.63 9.80 -7.38
CA ARG A 170 -10.56 10.93 -7.20
C ARG A 170 -10.20 12.15 -8.04
N GLU A 171 -8.93 12.55 -8.08
CA GLU A 171 -8.48 13.70 -8.88
C GLU A 171 -8.69 13.49 -10.38
N LYS A 172 -8.39 12.28 -10.87
CA LYS A 172 -8.64 11.90 -12.27
C LYS A 172 -10.14 11.95 -12.61
N LEU A 173 -10.99 11.43 -11.74
CA LEU A 173 -12.45 11.41 -11.96
C LEU A 173 -13.07 12.82 -11.88
N ALA A 174 -12.67 13.64 -10.89
CA ALA A 174 -13.22 14.98 -10.70
C ALA A 174 -12.89 15.94 -11.84
N MET A 175 -11.67 15.87 -12.40
CA MET A 175 -11.27 16.69 -13.55
C MET A 175 -12.05 16.31 -14.82
N ILE A 176 -12.28 15.02 -15.06
CA ILE A 176 -12.95 14.57 -16.28
C ILE A 176 -14.48 14.77 -16.16
N GLY A 177 -15.11 14.43 -15.03
CA GLY A 177 -16.57 14.44 -14.89
C GLY A 177 -17.26 15.78 -15.11
N SER A 178 -16.79 16.84 -14.46
CA SER A 178 -17.46 18.15 -14.47
C SER A 178 -17.26 18.93 -15.77
N VAL A 179 -16.09 18.78 -16.40
CA VAL A 179 -15.74 19.46 -17.65
C VAL A 179 -16.32 18.72 -18.85
N THR A 180 -16.25 17.39 -18.86
CA THR A 180 -16.76 16.56 -19.96
C THR A 180 -18.28 16.67 -20.08
N SER A 181 -19.05 16.59 -19.00
CA SER A 181 -20.52 16.64 -19.10
C SER A 181 -21.07 17.92 -19.70
N ARG A 182 -20.40 19.07 -19.48
CA ARG A 182 -20.82 20.36 -20.03
C ARG A 182 -20.36 20.51 -21.49
N ILE A 183 -19.12 20.11 -21.81
CA ILE A 183 -18.61 20.10 -23.19
C ILE A 183 -19.45 19.17 -24.07
N VAL A 184 -19.84 18.01 -23.58
CA VAL A 184 -20.64 17.06 -24.35
C VAL A 184 -22.03 17.60 -24.67
N HIS A 185 -22.73 18.20 -23.72
CA HIS A 185 -24.02 18.82 -23.99
C HIS A 185 -23.91 19.89 -25.10
N ASP A 186 -22.83 20.67 -25.07
CA ASP A 186 -22.57 21.75 -26.02
C ASP A 186 -22.07 21.25 -27.39
N ILE A 187 -21.52 20.03 -27.49
CA ILE A 187 -21.12 19.39 -28.76
C ILE A 187 -22.27 18.53 -29.35
N LYS A 188 -23.06 17.84 -28.53
CA LYS A 188 -24.18 17.00 -28.99
C LYS A 188 -25.23 17.83 -29.73
N SER A 189 -25.45 19.06 -29.28
CA SER A 189 -26.40 20.00 -29.89
C SER A 189 -26.04 20.36 -31.35
N PRO A 190 -24.83 20.87 -31.67
CA PRO A 190 -24.45 21.14 -33.06
C PRO A 190 -24.36 19.87 -33.92
N ILE A 191 -23.93 18.73 -33.36
CA ILE A 191 -23.94 17.43 -34.07
C ILE A 191 -25.35 17.04 -34.52
N THR A 192 -26.34 17.17 -33.62
CA THR A 192 -27.75 16.89 -33.93
C THR A 192 -28.27 17.78 -35.06
N CYS A 193 -27.88 19.06 -35.06
CA CYS A 193 -28.22 19.99 -36.14
C CYS A 193 -27.57 19.59 -37.48
N ILE A 194 -26.29 19.18 -37.47
CA ILE A 194 -25.59 18.70 -38.68
C ILE A 194 -26.31 17.47 -39.26
N MET A 195 -26.74 16.54 -38.42
CA MET A 195 -27.49 15.35 -38.85
C MET A 195 -28.84 15.73 -39.47
N GLY A 196 -29.58 16.66 -38.85
CA GLY A 196 -30.85 17.15 -39.41
C GLY A 196 -30.69 17.81 -40.78
N TYR A 197 -29.61 18.59 -40.99
CA TYR A 197 -29.34 19.18 -42.31
C TYR A 197 -28.85 18.15 -43.34
N ALA A 198 -28.07 17.14 -42.91
CA ALA A 198 -27.68 16.03 -43.78
C ALA A 198 -28.90 15.24 -44.27
N GLU A 199 -29.89 14.97 -43.41
CA GLU A 199 -31.16 14.33 -43.83
C GLU A 199 -31.96 15.18 -44.82
N LEU A 200 -31.97 16.52 -44.66
CA LEU A 200 -32.64 17.41 -45.59
C LEU A 200 -31.98 17.41 -46.97
N ILE A 201 -30.64 17.36 -47.01
CA ILE A 201 -29.85 17.32 -48.24
C ILE A 201 -29.91 15.93 -48.90
N TYR A 202 -30.04 14.85 -48.12
CA TYR A 202 -30.21 13.47 -48.60
C TYR A 202 -31.39 13.32 -49.57
N LYS A 203 -32.42 14.15 -49.44
CA LYS A 203 -33.63 14.12 -50.28
C LYS A 203 -33.48 14.83 -51.64
N GLN A 204 -32.37 15.54 -51.90
CA GLN A 204 -32.26 16.42 -53.08
C GLN A 204 -31.56 15.79 -54.30
N SER A 205 -30.52 14.96 -54.14
CA SER A 205 -29.86 14.29 -55.28
C SER A 205 -29.22 12.94 -54.90
N PRO A 206 -29.00 12.02 -55.87
CA PRO A 206 -28.27 10.77 -55.65
C PRO A 206 -26.81 10.98 -55.18
N GLU A 207 -26.07 11.96 -55.72
CA GLU A 207 -24.73 12.29 -55.23
C GLU A 207 -24.76 12.83 -53.79
N SER A 208 -25.76 13.67 -53.47
CA SER A 208 -25.96 14.21 -52.12
C SER A 208 -26.19 13.12 -51.07
N ARG A 209 -26.84 12.00 -51.43
CA ARG A 209 -27.06 10.87 -50.51
C ARG A 209 -25.77 10.27 -49.99
N LYS A 210 -24.76 10.10 -50.85
CA LYS A 210 -23.48 9.51 -50.45
C LYS A 210 -22.76 10.38 -49.42
N TYR A 211 -22.70 11.69 -49.66
CA TYR A 211 -22.11 12.64 -48.72
C TYR A 211 -22.89 12.74 -47.40
N CYS A 212 -24.23 12.71 -47.46
CA CYS A 212 -25.07 12.77 -46.27
C CYS A 212 -24.98 11.49 -45.42
N GLN A 213 -24.83 10.32 -46.04
CA GLN A 213 -24.55 9.07 -45.32
C GLN A 213 -23.20 9.13 -44.62
N THR A 214 -22.15 9.60 -45.28
CA THR A 214 -20.84 9.77 -44.64
C THR A 214 -20.89 10.76 -43.47
N ILE A 215 -21.59 11.88 -43.62
CA ILE A 215 -21.76 12.87 -42.54
C ILE A 215 -22.52 12.25 -41.35
N SER A 216 -23.62 11.54 -41.62
CA SER A 216 -24.43 10.92 -40.56
C SER A 216 -23.62 9.88 -39.78
N HIS A 217 -22.84 9.06 -40.48
CA HIS A 217 -22.00 8.04 -39.87
C HIS A 217 -20.88 8.62 -38.99
N GLU A 218 -20.22 9.70 -39.44
CA GLU A 218 -19.18 10.36 -38.62
C GLU A 218 -19.78 11.14 -37.43
N VAL A 219 -21.01 11.62 -37.55
CA VAL A 219 -21.78 12.27 -36.48
C VAL A 219 -22.20 11.26 -35.40
N GLU A 220 -22.71 10.10 -35.80
CA GLU A 220 -23.02 9.00 -34.87
C GLU A 220 -21.75 8.57 -34.15
N ARG A 221 -20.67 8.34 -34.89
CA ARG A 221 -19.36 7.98 -34.33
C ARG A 221 -18.85 9.02 -33.32
N LEU A 222 -18.99 10.33 -33.62
CA LEU A 222 -18.63 11.38 -32.66
C LEU A 222 -19.51 11.34 -31.40
N THR A 223 -20.80 11.09 -31.56
CA THR A 223 -21.75 10.97 -30.46
C THR A 223 -21.41 9.80 -29.54
N ASP A 224 -21.02 8.66 -30.12
CA ASP A 224 -20.62 7.47 -29.38
C ASP A 224 -19.31 7.69 -28.61
N MET A 225 -18.28 8.27 -29.25
CA MET A 225 -17.03 8.61 -28.57
C MET A 225 -17.27 9.58 -27.40
N ILE A 226 -18.14 10.55 -27.59
CA ILE A 226 -18.56 11.51 -26.56
C ILE A 226 -19.25 10.80 -25.38
N GLN A 227 -20.13 9.86 -25.68
CA GLN A 227 -20.85 9.08 -24.68
C GLN A 227 -19.89 8.17 -23.89
N GLU A 228 -18.93 7.53 -24.55
CA GLU A 228 -17.86 6.74 -23.92
C GLU A 228 -17.05 7.56 -22.92
N VAL A 229 -16.63 8.78 -23.29
CA VAL A 229 -15.88 9.65 -22.39
C VAL A 229 -16.72 10.05 -21.19
N LEU A 230 -18.03 10.32 -21.36
CA LEU A 230 -18.91 10.65 -20.23
C LEU A 230 -19.05 9.50 -19.24
N GLU A 231 -19.22 8.29 -19.74
CA GLU A 231 -19.46 7.13 -18.89
C GLU A 231 -18.19 6.71 -18.16
N PHE A 232 -17.04 6.80 -18.84
CA PHE A 232 -15.75 6.72 -18.17
C PHE A 232 -15.61 7.79 -17.07
N ALA A 233 -16.02 9.02 -17.34
CA ALA A 233 -15.93 10.12 -16.39
C ALA A 233 -16.87 9.99 -15.18
N ARG A 234 -17.99 9.28 -15.32
CA ARG A 234 -18.96 9.05 -14.23
C ARG A 234 -18.47 8.02 -13.21
N GLY A 235 -17.54 7.14 -13.58
CA GLY A 235 -16.93 6.18 -12.65
C GLY A 235 -17.92 5.21 -11.98
N ASP A 236 -17.51 4.70 -10.81
CA ASP A 236 -18.17 3.64 -10.01
C ASP A 236 -19.58 3.96 -9.48
N ASP A 237 -20.14 5.14 -9.76
CA ASP A 237 -21.54 5.49 -9.44
C ASP A 237 -22.54 4.82 -10.41
N THR A 238 -22.11 3.72 -11.03
CA THR A 238 -22.88 2.95 -12.00
C THR A 238 -23.91 2.12 -11.25
N GLN A 239 -25.04 2.74 -10.91
CA GLN A 239 -26.21 1.99 -10.44
C GLN A 239 -26.58 0.93 -11.48
N LEU A 240 -26.51 -0.34 -11.08
CA LEU A 240 -26.91 -1.46 -11.91
C LEU A 240 -28.41 -1.67 -11.78
N ASN A 241 -29.10 -1.72 -12.92
CA ASN A 241 -30.47 -2.17 -12.97
C ASN A 241 -30.48 -3.68 -13.24
N LEU A 242 -30.25 -4.47 -12.18
CA LEU A 242 -30.16 -5.92 -12.28
C LEU A 242 -31.54 -6.52 -12.57
N ASP A 243 -31.62 -7.32 -13.62
CA ASP A 243 -32.80 -8.11 -13.95
C ASP A 243 -32.40 -9.53 -14.37
N ARG A 244 -33.37 -10.43 -14.44
CA ARG A 244 -33.18 -11.84 -14.79
C ARG A 244 -33.41 -12.03 -16.29
N TYR A 245 -32.38 -12.48 -17.00
CA TYR A 245 -32.43 -12.73 -18.45
C TYR A 245 -32.21 -14.20 -18.77
N ASN A 246 -33.04 -14.76 -19.65
CA ASN A 246 -32.74 -16.05 -20.28
C ASN A 246 -31.53 -15.85 -21.19
N LEU A 247 -30.46 -16.62 -20.95
CA LEU A 247 -29.17 -16.33 -21.55
C LEU A 247 -29.16 -16.56 -23.07
N THR A 248 -29.71 -17.68 -23.54
CA THR A 248 -29.80 -17.97 -24.98
C THR A 248 -30.56 -16.87 -25.72
N HIS A 249 -31.75 -16.50 -25.22
CA HIS A 249 -32.54 -15.43 -25.84
C HIS A 249 -31.83 -14.06 -25.80
N PHE A 250 -31.13 -13.74 -24.72
CA PHE A 250 -30.37 -12.49 -24.62
C PHE A 250 -29.21 -12.45 -25.62
N LEU A 251 -28.46 -13.55 -25.75
CA LEU A 251 -27.35 -13.65 -26.70
C LEU A 251 -27.86 -13.61 -28.15
N ASP A 252 -28.96 -14.28 -28.46
CA ASP A 252 -29.56 -14.23 -29.80
C ASP A 252 -29.94 -12.80 -30.21
N GLN A 253 -30.52 -12.03 -29.29
CA GLN A 253 -30.80 -10.60 -29.55
C GLN A 253 -29.54 -9.82 -29.87
N VAL A 254 -28.43 -10.04 -29.15
CA VAL A 254 -27.15 -9.38 -29.43
C VAL A 254 -26.60 -9.82 -30.78
N MET A 255 -26.64 -11.12 -31.07
CA MET A 255 -26.11 -11.69 -32.31
C MET A 255 -26.88 -11.24 -33.55
N ASP A 256 -28.19 -10.97 -33.44
CA ASP A 256 -28.98 -10.44 -34.55
C ASP A 256 -28.50 -9.06 -35.01
N PHE A 257 -28.15 -8.16 -34.07
CA PHE A 257 -27.55 -6.87 -34.43
C PHE A 257 -26.17 -7.05 -35.08
N VAL A 258 -25.32 -7.89 -34.49
CA VAL A 258 -23.98 -8.16 -35.01
C VAL A 258 -24.03 -8.71 -36.43
N ARG A 259 -24.94 -9.67 -36.71
CA ARG A 259 -25.13 -10.26 -38.05
C ARG A 259 -25.47 -9.20 -39.09
N MET A 260 -26.28 -8.19 -38.73
CA MET A 260 -26.61 -7.08 -39.62
C MET A 260 -25.38 -6.21 -39.91
N ASP A 261 -24.55 -5.95 -38.90
CA ASP A 261 -23.35 -5.10 -39.04
C ASP A 261 -22.25 -5.75 -39.88
N ILE A 262 -22.10 -7.07 -39.79
CA ILE A 262 -21.05 -7.81 -40.50
C ILE A 262 -21.51 -8.45 -41.82
N GLU A 263 -22.77 -8.30 -42.24
CA GLU A 263 -23.37 -8.98 -43.41
C GLU A 263 -22.53 -8.80 -44.70
N ARG A 264 -21.81 -7.68 -44.81
CA ARG A 264 -20.99 -7.34 -45.98
C ARG A 264 -19.50 -7.60 -45.79
N LEU A 265 -19.11 -8.14 -44.65
CA LEU A 265 -17.72 -8.44 -44.31
C LEU A 265 -17.45 -9.94 -44.51
N PRO A 266 -16.23 -10.32 -44.92
CA PRO A 266 -15.87 -11.72 -45.14
C PRO A 266 -15.58 -12.45 -43.81
N ILE A 267 -16.50 -12.39 -42.83
CA ILE A 267 -16.31 -12.89 -41.47
C ILE A 267 -17.27 -14.07 -41.23
N ASP A 268 -16.72 -15.20 -40.81
CA ASP A 268 -17.51 -16.32 -40.31
C ASP A 268 -17.85 -16.08 -38.85
N LEU A 269 -19.15 -16.02 -38.54
CA LEU A 269 -19.65 -15.84 -37.18
C LEU A 269 -20.24 -17.14 -36.65
N GLU A 270 -19.60 -17.71 -35.64
CA GLU A 270 -20.04 -18.92 -34.96
C GLU A 270 -20.60 -18.62 -33.57
N THR A 271 -21.62 -19.37 -33.18
CA THR A 271 -22.25 -19.30 -31.86
C THR A 271 -22.21 -20.68 -31.21
N ASP A 272 -21.66 -20.76 -30.00
CA ASP A 272 -21.59 -21.99 -29.21
C ASP A 272 -22.20 -21.75 -27.83
N TYR A 273 -23.53 -21.70 -27.80
CA TYR A 273 -24.32 -21.57 -26.60
C TYR A 273 -25.70 -22.17 -26.82
N ASP A 274 -26.08 -23.11 -25.96
CA ASP A 274 -27.47 -23.59 -25.83
C ASP A 274 -27.67 -23.96 -24.36
N LEU A 275 -28.06 -22.96 -23.57
CA LEU A 275 -28.12 -23.07 -22.11
C LEU A 275 -29.51 -22.66 -21.63
N GLU A 276 -30.23 -23.59 -21.00
CA GLU A 276 -31.43 -23.28 -20.22
C GLU A 276 -31.06 -22.68 -18.84
N VAL A 277 -30.42 -21.51 -18.87
CA VAL A 277 -29.98 -20.80 -17.67
C VAL A 277 -30.37 -19.33 -17.74
N TYR A 278 -30.54 -18.74 -16.57
CA TYR A 278 -30.78 -17.33 -16.40
C TYR A 278 -29.58 -16.66 -15.75
N GLY A 279 -29.17 -15.52 -16.29
CA GLY A 279 -28.20 -14.62 -15.64
C GLY A 279 -28.91 -13.48 -14.94
N VAL A 280 -28.29 -12.95 -13.88
CA VAL A 280 -28.75 -11.73 -13.19
C VAL A 280 -27.74 -10.62 -13.44
N PHE A 281 -28.09 -9.68 -14.32
CA PHE A 281 -27.21 -8.59 -14.72
C PHE A 281 -28.02 -7.41 -15.27
N ASP A 282 -27.35 -6.27 -15.46
CA ASP A 282 -27.90 -5.12 -16.17
C ASP A 282 -27.80 -5.37 -17.69
N GLY A 283 -28.95 -5.58 -18.32
CA GLY A 283 -29.02 -5.98 -19.73
C GLY A 283 -28.42 -4.96 -20.68
N ASP A 284 -28.61 -3.65 -20.44
CA ASP A 284 -28.09 -2.60 -21.33
C ASP A 284 -26.57 -2.53 -21.26
N LYS A 285 -26.03 -2.62 -20.04
CA LYS A 285 -24.57 -2.63 -19.83
C LYS A 285 -23.93 -3.91 -20.38
N MET A 286 -24.57 -5.07 -20.21
CA MET A 286 -24.05 -6.32 -20.75
C MET A 286 -24.11 -6.39 -22.28
N ARG A 287 -25.18 -5.87 -22.91
CA ARG A 287 -25.24 -5.72 -24.38
C ARG A 287 -24.05 -4.92 -24.89
N ARG A 288 -23.71 -3.85 -24.18
CA ARG A 288 -22.56 -3.01 -24.54
C ARG A 288 -21.23 -3.72 -24.37
N VAL A 289 -21.03 -4.47 -23.28
CA VAL A 289 -19.80 -5.28 -23.10
C VAL A 289 -19.64 -6.22 -24.29
N LEU A 290 -20.68 -6.97 -24.62
CA LEU A 290 -20.64 -7.91 -25.75
C LEU A 290 -20.39 -7.20 -27.07
N HIS A 291 -21.08 -6.09 -27.35
CA HIS A 291 -20.87 -5.29 -28.55
C HIS A 291 -19.42 -4.81 -28.67
N ASN A 292 -18.83 -4.30 -27.58
CA ASN A 292 -17.43 -3.86 -27.58
C ASN A 292 -16.44 -5.00 -27.83
N LEU A 293 -16.66 -6.16 -27.21
CA LEU A 293 -15.79 -7.32 -27.39
C LEU A 293 -15.91 -7.87 -28.82
N ILE A 294 -17.13 -7.97 -29.35
CA ILE A 294 -17.39 -8.47 -30.71
C ILE A 294 -16.88 -7.47 -31.75
N ALA A 295 -17.08 -6.17 -31.57
CA ALA A 295 -16.53 -5.15 -32.46
C ALA A 295 -14.99 -5.21 -32.49
N ASN A 296 -14.34 -5.39 -31.33
CA ASN A 296 -12.89 -5.59 -31.28
C ASN A 296 -12.44 -6.86 -32.01
N ALA A 297 -13.19 -7.96 -31.89
CA ALA A 297 -12.94 -9.22 -32.58
C ALA A 297 -13.08 -9.07 -34.11
N VAL A 298 -14.17 -8.45 -34.57
CA VAL A 298 -14.46 -8.13 -35.98
C VAL A 298 -13.37 -7.25 -36.58
N GLU A 299 -12.90 -6.25 -35.84
CA GLU A 299 -11.77 -5.42 -36.26
C GLU A 299 -10.47 -6.24 -36.32
N ALA A 300 -10.19 -7.11 -35.35
CA ALA A 300 -8.96 -7.91 -35.35
C ALA A 300 -8.83 -8.84 -36.58
N VAL A 301 -9.96 -9.29 -37.14
CA VAL A 301 -10.01 -10.18 -38.31
C VAL A 301 -10.17 -9.47 -39.65
N HIS A 302 -10.02 -8.13 -39.72
CA HIS A 302 -10.25 -7.21 -40.88
C HIS A 302 -10.28 -7.78 -42.33
N GLN A 303 -9.45 -8.77 -42.69
CA GLN A 303 -9.37 -9.37 -44.05
C GLN A 303 -10.13 -10.69 -44.21
N GLY A 304 -10.91 -11.06 -43.20
CA GLY A 304 -11.65 -12.30 -43.09
C GLY A 304 -11.05 -13.25 -42.07
N GLY A 305 -11.92 -14.03 -41.43
CA GLY A 305 -11.58 -14.87 -40.30
C GLY A 305 -12.81 -15.31 -39.54
N LEU A 306 -12.57 -15.94 -38.40
CA LEU A 306 -13.59 -16.50 -37.53
C LEU A 306 -13.75 -15.62 -36.29
N VAL A 307 -15.00 -15.25 -35.99
CA VAL A 307 -15.41 -14.73 -34.68
C VAL A 307 -16.36 -15.77 -34.07
N ARG A 308 -16.08 -16.21 -32.84
CA ARG A 308 -16.93 -17.16 -32.12
C ARG A 308 -17.37 -16.57 -30.80
N VAL A 309 -18.68 -16.61 -30.54
CA VAL A 309 -19.27 -16.25 -29.25
C VAL A 309 -19.74 -17.53 -28.57
N SER A 310 -19.25 -17.80 -27.36
CA SER A 310 -19.65 -18.97 -26.58
C SER A 310 -20.10 -18.61 -25.18
N ALA A 311 -20.93 -19.47 -24.59
CA ALA A 311 -21.35 -19.34 -23.22
C ALA A 311 -21.36 -20.71 -22.52
N ALA A 312 -20.93 -20.73 -21.26
CA ALA A 312 -20.91 -21.90 -20.41
C ALA A 312 -21.29 -21.52 -18.97
N VAL A 313 -21.67 -22.52 -18.17
CA VAL A 313 -21.88 -22.34 -16.73
C VAL A 313 -21.03 -23.35 -15.97
N ASP A 314 -20.20 -22.85 -15.05
CA ASP A 314 -19.45 -23.66 -14.09
C ASP A 314 -19.97 -23.38 -12.68
N GLY A 315 -20.72 -24.34 -12.12
CA GLY A 315 -21.41 -24.17 -10.84
C GLY A 315 -22.47 -23.05 -10.89
N THR A 316 -22.15 -21.91 -10.29
CA THR A 316 -22.99 -20.68 -10.27
C THR A 316 -22.38 -19.55 -11.09
N THR A 317 -21.26 -19.81 -11.76
CA THR A 317 -20.53 -18.81 -12.53
C THR A 317 -20.93 -18.92 -14.00
N LEU A 318 -21.47 -17.83 -14.54
CA LEU A 318 -21.67 -17.66 -15.97
C LEU A 318 -20.33 -17.28 -16.63
N ILE A 319 -19.95 -17.99 -17.67
CA ILE A 319 -18.74 -17.75 -18.46
C ILE A 319 -19.17 -17.38 -19.88
N LEU A 320 -18.80 -16.19 -20.34
CA LEU A 320 -19.02 -15.70 -21.70
C LEU A 320 -17.68 -15.52 -22.38
N GLN A 321 -17.52 -16.02 -23.60
CA GLN A 321 -16.27 -15.88 -24.34
C GLN A 321 -16.51 -15.32 -25.74
N VAL A 322 -15.62 -14.44 -26.17
CA VAL A 322 -15.55 -13.91 -27.53
C VAL A 322 -14.16 -14.21 -28.07
N PHE A 323 -14.10 -15.09 -29.05
CA PHE A 323 -12.88 -15.49 -29.75
C PHE A 323 -12.80 -14.81 -31.12
N ASP A 324 -11.60 -14.41 -31.50
CA ASP A 324 -11.24 -13.98 -32.85
C ASP A 324 -10.00 -14.71 -33.36
N SER A 325 -9.96 -15.03 -34.65
CA SER A 325 -8.78 -15.61 -35.31
C SER A 325 -7.79 -14.55 -35.84
N GLY A 326 -7.76 -13.37 -35.22
CA GLY A 326 -6.97 -12.23 -35.68
C GLY A 326 -5.48 -12.33 -35.35
N SER A 327 -4.75 -11.23 -35.55
CA SER A 327 -3.29 -11.17 -35.32
C SER A 327 -2.86 -11.29 -33.85
N GLY A 328 -3.81 -11.38 -32.92
CA GLY A 328 -3.55 -11.37 -31.49
C GLY A 328 -3.27 -9.95 -30.94
N ILE A 329 -2.99 -9.90 -29.63
CA ILE A 329 -2.63 -8.68 -28.91
C ILE A 329 -1.10 -8.58 -28.82
N PRO A 330 -0.48 -7.46 -29.21
CA PRO A 330 0.96 -7.24 -29.05
C PRO A 330 1.41 -7.27 -27.58
N ALA A 331 2.60 -7.80 -27.33
CA ALA A 331 3.15 -7.91 -25.98
C ALA A 331 3.32 -6.55 -25.30
N GLU A 332 3.56 -5.46 -26.05
CA GLU A 332 3.76 -4.12 -25.48
C GLU A 332 2.51 -3.54 -24.83
N ILE A 333 1.31 -3.99 -25.23
CA ILE A 333 0.04 -3.46 -24.72
C ILE A 333 -0.72 -4.46 -23.84
N ALA A 334 -0.27 -5.72 -23.77
CA ALA A 334 -0.98 -6.79 -23.09
C ALA A 334 -1.23 -6.48 -21.60
N GLU A 335 -0.23 -5.97 -20.89
CA GLU A 335 -0.36 -5.62 -19.46
C GLU A 335 -1.28 -4.42 -19.21
N HIS A 336 -1.41 -3.53 -20.20
CA HIS A 336 -2.16 -2.27 -20.10
C HIS A 336 -3.47 -2.29 -20.89
N LEU A 337 -3.90 -3.46 -21.38
CA LEU A 337 -5.00 -3.56 -22.35
C LEU A 337 -6.35 -3.01 -21.82
N PHE A 338 -6.57 -3.12 -20.51
CA PHE A 338 -7.76 -2.59 -19.84
C PHE A 338 -7.54 -1.19 -19.25
N GLU A 339 -6.37 -0.59 -19.46
CA GLU A 339 -6.14 0.79 -19.03
C GLU A 339 -6.78 1.78 -20.01
N PRO A 340 -7.31 2.91 -19.51
CA PRO A 340 -7.93 3.93 -20.36
C PRO A 340 -6.95 4.53 -21.37
N PHE A 341 -7.44 4.84 -22.57
CA PHE A 341 -6.70 5.46 -23.69
C PHE A 341 -5.60 4.58 -24.31
N VAL A 342 -5.51 3.30 -23.95
CA VAL A 342 -4.62 2.35 -24.60
C VAL A 342 -5.25 1.91 -25.93
N THR A 343 -4.49 2.09 -27.01
CA THR A 343 -4.90 1.72 -28.38
C THR A 343 -3.69 1.22 -29.16
N PHE A 344 -3.88 0.26 -30.05
CA PHE A 344 -2.84 -0.27 -30.92
C PHE A 344 -3.38 -0.49 -32.32
N GLY A 345 -2.67 0.00 -33.34
CA GLY A 345 -3.08 -0.13 -34.75
C GLY A 345 -4.35 0.65 -35.12
N LYS A 346 -5.02 1.32 -34.17
CA LYS A 346 -6.28 2.06 -34.39
C LYS A 346 -6.06 3.57 -34.21
N PRO A 347 -5.66 4.31 -35.26
CA PRO A 347 -5.44 5.76 -35.20
C PRO A 347 -6.69 6.57 -34.86
N ARG A 348 -7.87 5.95 -34.86
CA ARG A 348 -9.17 6.55 -34.51
C ARG A 348 -9.84 5.91 -33.29
N GLY A 349 -9.21 4.95 -32.61
CA GLY A 349 -9.79 4.32 -31.42
C GLY A 349 -9.66 5.21 -30.19
N THR A 350 -10.72 5.33 -29.39
CA THR A 350 -10.72 6.11 -28.13
C THR A 350 -9.87 5.44 -27.04
N GLY A 351 -9.66 4.12 -27.13
CA GLY A 351 -8.98 3.32 -26.10
C GLY A 351 -9.77 3.20 -24.80
N LEU A 352 -11.07 3.53 -24.81
CA LEU A 352 -11.93 3.49 -23.62
C LEU A 352 -12.78 2.21 -23.55
N GLY A 353 -13.06 1.57 -24.68
CA GLY A 353 -14.01 0.45 -24.76
C GLY A 353 -13.72 -0.69 -23.78
N LEU A 354 -12.47 -1.18 -23.71
CA LEU A 354 -12.09 -2.29 -22.82
C LEU A 354 -12.02 -1.86 -21.34
N ALA A 355 -11.61 -0.61 -21.06
CA ALA A 355 -11.67 -0.05 -19.71
C ALA A 355 -13.12 0.05 -19.20
N ILE A 356 -14.05 0.48 -20.06
CA ILE A 356 -15.49 0.50 -19.76
C ILE A 356 -16.01 -0.91 -19.53
N CYS A 357 -15.63 -1.89 -20.37
CA CYS A 357 -16.01 -3.28 -20.15
C CYS A 357 -15.55 -3.78 -18.78
N LYS A 358 -14.29 -3.52 -18.41
CA LYS A 358 -13.74 -3.89 -17.10
C LYS A 358 -14.56 -3.28 -15.96
N ASN A 359 -14.83 -1.97 -15.99
CA ASN A 359 -15.63 -1.31 -14.96
C ASN A 359 -17.05 -1.90 -14.84
N ILE A 360 -17.71 -2.16 -15.98
CA ILE A 360 -19.04 -2.78 -15.99
C ILE A 360 -19.00 -4.17 -15.36
N ILE A 361 -18.04 -5.01 -15.74
CA ILE A 361 -17.94 -6.39 -15.24
C ILE A 361 -17.58 -6.42 -13.75
N GLU A 362 -16.67 -5.56 -13.31
CA GLU A 362 -16.31 -5.43 -11.89
C GLU A 362 -17.51 -4.92 -11.06
N ALA A 363 -18.32 -4.00 -11.58
CA ALA A 363 -19.56 -3.57 -10.93
C ALA A 363 -20.56 -4.72 -10.75
N HIS A 364 -20.59 -5.68 -11.68
CA HIS A 364 -21.37 -6.92 -11.57
C HIS A 364 -20.69 -8.00 -10.70
N ARG A 365 -19.59 -7.67 -10.02
CA ARG A 365 -18.77 -8.61 -9.22
C ARG A 365 -18.19 -9.76 -10.06
N GLY A 366 -18.05 -9.54 -11.36
CA GLY A 366 -17.45 -10.46 -12.30
C GLY A 366 -15.96 -10.22 -12.50
N THR A 367 -15.36 -10.98 -13.41
CA THR A 367 -13.99 -10.72 -13.91
C THR A 367 -13.94 -10.76 -15.43
N ILE A 368 -13.09 -9.92 -16.02
CA ILE A 368 -12.78 -9.96 -17.45
C ILE A 368 -11.29 -10.26 -17.62
N SER A 369 -10.98 -11.19 -18.51
CA SER A 369 -9.60 -11.58 -18.84
C SER A 369 -9.47 -11.84 -20.33
N PHE A 370 -8.24 -11.98 -20.80
CA PHE A 370 -7.97 -12.41 -22.17
C PHE A 370 -6.88 -13.47 -22.17
N GLN A 371 -6.92 -14.32 -23.18
CA GLN A 371 -5.86 -15.26 -23.52
C GLN A 371 -5.54 -15.07 -24.99
N HIS A 372 -4.26 -14.99 -25.33
CA HIS A 372 -3.81 -15.08 -26.71
C HIS A 372 -2.63 -16.04 -26.80
N ALA A 373 -2.55 -16.76 -27.91
CA ALA A 373 -1.33 -17.47 -28.32
C ALA A 373 -0.90 -16.87 -29.66
N ALA A 374 0.40 -16.58 -29.81
CA ALA A 374 0.90 -15.89 -31.00
C ALA A 374 0.58 -16.70 -32.27
N GLY A 375 -0.29 -16.14 -33.13
CA GLY A 375 -0.75 -16.78 -34.36
C GLY A 375 -2.02 -17.65 -34.24
N GLU A 376 -2.64 -17.75 -33.06
CA GLU A 376 -3.85 -18.55 -32.83
C GLU A 376 -5.10 -17.71 -32.46
N GLY A 377 -4.98 -16.38 -32.48
CA GLY A 377 -6.08 -15.46 -32.20
C GLY A 377 -6.14 -14.97 -30.73
N THR A 378 -7.26 -14.36 -30.36
CA THR A 378 -7.52 -13.84 -29.01
C THR A 378 -8.85 -14.34 -28.49
N THR A 379 -8.90 -14.74 -27.22
CA THR A 379 -10.15 -15.02 -26.52
C THR A 379 -10.31 -14.06 -25.35
N PHE A 380 -11.34 -13.22 -25.39
CA PHE A 380 -11.80 -12.49 -24.20
C PHE A 380 -12.78 -13.36 -23.43
N THR A 381 -12.58 -13.46 -22.11
CA THR A 381 -13.45 -14.22 -21.20
C THR A 381 -14.02 -13.29 -20.14
N VAL A 382 -15.34 -13.26 -20.03
CA VAL A 382 -16.10 -12.57 -18.99
C VAL A 382 -16.72 -13.62 -18.09
N THR A 383 -16.55 -13.46 -16.78
CA THR A 383 -17.19 -14.30 -15.77
C THR A 383 -18.12 -13.44 -14.92
N LEU A 384 -19.32 -13.94 -14.64
CA LEU A 384 -20.33 -13.28 -13.80
C LEU A 384 -20.84 -14.27 -12.75
N PRO A 385 -21.06 -13.84 -11.50
CA PRO A 385 -21.70 -14.67 -10.48
C PRO A 385 -23.21 -14.83 -10.75
N ASP A 386 -23.85 -15.71 -9.98
CA ASP A 386 -25.30 -15.85 -9.89
C ASP A 386 -26.02 -16.34 -11.18
N ALA A 387 -25.43 -17.33 -11.86
CA ALA A 387 -26.14 -18.13 -12.86
C ALA A 387 -27.19 -19.03 -12.18
N ILE A 388 -28.45 -18.90 -12.58
CA ILE A 388 -29.60 -19.61 -12.00
C ILE A 388 -30.18 -20.55 -13.05
N ARG A 389 -30.34 -21.83 -12.71
CA ARG A 389 -31.09 -22.80 -13.53
C ARG A 389 -32.59 -22.62 -13.37
#